data_AF-A0A5B8HWR1-F1
#
_entry.id   AF-A0A5B8HWR1-F1
#
_cell.length_a   1.000
_cell.length_b   1.000
_cell.length_c   1.000
_cell.angle_alpha   90.00
_cell.angle_beta   90.00
_cell.angle_gamma   90.00
#
_symmetry.space_group_name_H-M   'P 1'
#
loop_
_entity.id
_entity.type
_entity.pdbx_description
1 polymer ?
#
loop_
_entity_poly.entity_id
_entity_poly.type
_entity_poly.pdbx_seq_one_letter_code
_entity_poly.pdbx_strand_id
1 'polypeptide(L)'
;MFLRVFYFDVVVFSLVFSLLFCFLCCVVDSLFGFWVFLELCGLAVVPSFFLGFGLNFYNLYGSVLSYIIMSGLSSVLLVSGLLINGLYYFVFFGFVVKFGLFPFMLWVYRVFSVGS
;
A
#
# COMPACT_ATOMS: atom_id res chain seq x y z
N MET A 1 13.06 -1.93 26.88
CA MET A 1 13.86 -1.00 26.06
C MET A 1 14.26 -1.62 24.72
N PHE A 2 14.78 -2.86 24.68
CA PHE A 2 15.14 -3.58 23.45
C PHE A 2 14.00 -3.73 22.43
N LEU A 3 12.80 -4.13 22.85
CA LEU A 3 11.64 -4.22 21.96
C LEU A 3 11.36 -2.87 21.27
N ARG A 4 11.54 -1.75 21.97
CA ARG A 4 11.31 -0.39 21.46
C ARG A 4 12.28 0.00 20.33
N VAL A 5 13.51 -0.53 20.35
CA VAL A 5 14.52 -0.29 19.31
C VAL A 5 14.20 -1.09 18.05
N PHE A 6 13.84 -2.37 18.20
CA PHE A 6 13.43 -3.21 17.06
C PHE A 6 12.23 -2.64 16.30
N TYR A 7 11.21 -2.10 17.00
CA TYR A 7 10.09 -1.44 16.31
C TYR A 7 10.51 -0.16 15.58
N PHE A 8 11.48 0.59 16.12
CA PHE A 8 12.00 1.79 15.46
C PHE A 8 12.75 1.44 14.17
N ASP A 9 13.58 0.39 14.20
CA ASP A 9 14.33 -0.07 13.02
C ASP A 9 13.40 -0.50 11.88
N VAL A 10 12.29 -1.17 12.19
CA VAL A 10 11.27 -1.58 11.20
C VAL A 10 10.59 -0.38 10.54
N VAL A 11 10.42 0.71 11.27
CA VAL A 11 9.77 1.92 10.79
C VAL A 11 10.71 2.74 9.93
N VAL A 12 11.97 2.87 10.37
CA VAL A 12 13.02 3.47 9.55
C VAL A 12 13.19 2.68 8.25
N PHE A 13 13.16 1.35 8.31
CA PHE A 13 13.18 0.49 7.13
C PHE A 13 12.00 0.81 6.20
N SER A 14 10.75 0.72 6.69
CA SER A 14 9.56 0.96 5.85
C SER A 14 9.53 2.37 5.23
N LEU A 15 9.98 3.39 5.97
CA LEU A 15 10.06 4.76 5.49
C LEU A 15 11.14 4.91 4.39
N VAL A 16 12.36 4.44 4.63
CA VAL A 16 13.46 4.56 3.66
C VAL A 16 13.13 3.82 2.36
N PHE A 17 12.61 2.60 2.46
CA PHE A 17 12.27 1.80 1.28
C PHE A 17 11.07 2.38 0.52
N SER A 18 10.03 2.87 1.20
CA SER A 18 8.91 3.52 0.51
C SER A 18 9.31 4.80 -0.22
N LEU A 19 10.18 5.64 0.37
CA LEU A 19 10.72 6.82 -0.30
C LEU A 19 11.58 6.45 -1.52
N LEU A 20 12.45 5.45 -1.37
CA LEU A 20 13.29 4.95 -2.45
C LEU A 20 12.44 4.42 -3.62
N PHE A 21 11.42 3.60 -3.33
CA PHE A 21 10.54 3.06 -4.37
C PHE A 21 9.69 4.14 -5.02
N CYS A 22 9.18 5.12 -4.27
CA CYS A 22 8.51 6.28 -4.84
C CYS A 22 9.42 7.09 -5.78
N PHE A 23 10.70 7.27 -5.42
CA PHE A 23 11.66 7.93 -6.29
C PHE A 23 11.92 7.10 -7.57
N LEU A 24 12.10 5.78 -7.44
CA LEU A 24 12.27 4.89 -8.59
C LEU A 24 11.05 4.89 -9.52
N CYS A 25 9.83 5.04 -9.00
CA CYS A 25 8.63 5.21 -9.84
C CYS A 25 8.75 6.40 -10.81
N CYS A 26 9.43 7.49 -10.40
CA CYS A 26 9.62 8.67 -11.25
C CYS A 26 10.74 8.51 -12.29
N VAL A 27 11.70 7.60 -12.04
CA VAL A 27 12.88 7.41 -12.90
C VAL A 27 12.62 6.41 -14.03
N VAL A 28 11.62 5.55 -13.88
CA VAL A 28 11.42 4.40 -14.76
C VAL A 28 10.60 4.75 -15.99
N ASP A 29 11.18 4.48 -17.17
CA ASP A 29 10.56 4.82 -18.46
C ASP A 29 9.45 3.86 -18.90
N SER A 30 9.37 2.67 -18.30
CA SER A 30 8.39 1.64 -18.68
C SER A 30 7.18 1.62 -17.75
N LEU A 31 5.97 1.56 -18.32
CA LEU A 31 4.72 1.44 -17.56
C LEU A 31 4.69 0.18 -16.67
N PHE A 32 5.27 -0.92 -17.17
CA PHE A 32 5.39 -2.15 -16.39
C PHE A 32 6.34 -1.98 -15.20
N GLY A 33 7.49 -1.33 -15.42
CA GLY A 33 8.42 -1.03 -14.32
C GLY A 33 7.81 -0.09 -13.29
N PHE A 34 7.06 0.94 -13.73
CA PHE A 34 6.28 1.80 -12.84
C PHE A 34 5.33 0.97 -11.95
N TRP A 35 4.60 0.01 -12.52
CA TRP A 35 3.72 -0.87 -11.76
C TRP A 35 4.48 -1.69 -10.71
N VAL A 36 5.63 -2.27 -11.08
CA VAL A 36 6.47 -3.07 -10.16
C VAL A 36 6.92 -2.24 -8.94
N PHE A 37 7.43 -1.03 -9.17
CA PHE A 37 7.87 -0.17 -8.05
C PHE A 37 6.70 0.29 -7.18
N LEU A 38 5.52 0.46 -7.76
CA LEU A 38 4.31 0.76 -7.00
C LEU A 38 3.94 -0.40 -6.06
N GLU A 39 4.04 -1.65 -6.51
CA GLU A 39 3.81 -2.82 -5.63
C GLU A 39 4.85 -2.95 -4.53
N LEU A 40 6.13 -2.74 -4.85
CA LEU A 40 7.21 -2.76 -3.86
C LEU A 40 7.02 -1.67 -2.80
N CYS A 41 6.55 -0.49 -3.19
CA CYS A 41 6.20 0.58 -2.26
C CYS A 41 5.04 0.16 -1.32
N GLY A 42 3.97 -0.45 -1.85
CA GLY A 42 2.87 -0.94 -1.04
C GLY A 42 3.30 -2.01 -0.02
N LEU A 43 4.16 -2.94 -0.43
CA LEU A 43 4.71 -3.96 0.47
C LEU A 43 5.65 -3.36 1.53
N ALA A 44 6.42 -2.33 1.19
CA ALA A 44 7.33 -1.66 2.12
C ALA A 44 6.59 -0.97 3.27
N VAL A 45 5.31 -0.59 3.09
CA VAL A 45 4.49 0.04 4.13
C VAL A 45 3.95 -0.99 5.14
N VAL A 46 3.80 -2.27 4.78
CA VAL A 46 3.19 -3.30 5.65
C VAL A 46 3.84 -3.40 7.05
N PRO A 47 5.18 -3.40 7.20
CA PRO A 47 5.82 -3.48 8.51
C PRO A 47 5.48 -2.30 9.44
N SER A 48 5.14 -1.13 8.90
CA SER A 48 4.80 0.06 9.68
C SER A 48 3.49 -0.09 10.48
N PHE A 49 2.59 -0.98 10.06
CA PHE A 49 1.33 -1.24 10.78
C PHE A 49 1.55 -1.81 12.18
N PHE A 50 2.69 -2.46 12.43
CA PHE A 50 2.99 -3.09 13.71
C PHE A 50 3.56 -2.12 14.75
N LEU A 51 3.66 -0.82 14.44
CA LEU A 51 4.17 0.22 15.34
C LEU A 51 3.17 0.59 16.45
N GLY A 52 1.88 0.31 16.28
CA GLY A 52 0.87 0.83 17.20
C GLY A 52 0.91 0.21 18.61
N PHE A 53 1.22 1.04 19.60
CA PHE A 53 1.22 0.69 21.01
C PHE A 53 -0.23 0.48 21.51
N GLY A 54 -0.48 -0.65 22.19
CA GLY A 54 -1.73 -0.87 22.93
C GLY A 54 -2.94 -1.31 22.09
N LEU A 55 -2.71 -1.78 20.86
CA LEU A 55 -3.79 -2.12 19.94
C LEU A 55 -4.28 -3.56 20.12
N ASN A 56 -5.60 -3.74 20.05
CA ASN A 56 -6.23 -5.05 19.92
C ASN A 56 -5.65 -5.77 18.70
N PHE A 57 -4.91 -6.86 18.92
CA PHE A 57 -4.29 -7.67 17.86
C PHE A 57 -5.29 -8.01 16.73
N TYR A 58 -6.54 -8.31 17.09
CA TYR A 58 -7.60 -8.62 16.13
C TYR A 58 -7.87 -7.46 15.14
N ASN A 59 -7.91 -6.22 15.62
CA ASN A 59 -8.17 -5.05 14.78
C ASN A 59 -6.96 -4.75 13.87
N LEU A 60 -5.74 -4.94 14.38
CA LEU A 60 -4.50 -4.78 13.60
C LEU A 60 -4.43 -5.75 12.40
N TYR A 61 -4.72 -7.03 12.63
CA TYR A 61 -4.74 -8.00 11.53
C TYR A 61 -5.88 -7.71 10.56
N GLY A 62 -7.04 -7.25 11.04
CA GLY A 62 -8.13 -6.78 10.21
C GLY A 62 -7.76 -5.60 9.31
N SER A 63 -7.06 -4.60 9.85
CA SER A 63 -6.59 -3.44 9.07
C SER A 63 -5.56 -3.83 8.02
N VAL A 64 -4.56 -4.64 8.39
CA VAL A 64 -3.51 -5.09 7.47
C VAL A 64 -4.12 -5.93 6.35
N LEU A 65 -5.03 -6.86 6.68
CA LEU A 65 -5.73 -7.66 5.67
C LEU A 65 -6.57 -6.80 4.73
N SER A 66 -7.30 -5.80 5.26
CA SER A 66 -8.06 -4.88 4.42
C SER A 66 -7.17 -4.03 3.51
N TYR A 67 -5.98 -3.63 3.97
CA TYR A 67 -4.98 -2.93 3.17
C TYR A 67 -4.47 -3.81 2.02
N ILE A 68 -4.05 -5.05 2.33
CA ILE A 68 -3.48 -5.98 1.34
C ILE A 68 -4.51 -6.37 0.27
N ILE A 69 -5.76 -6.62 0.65
CA ILE A 69 -6.81 -6.99 -0.31
C ILE A 69 -7.08 -5.83 -1.27
N MET A 70 -7.16 -4.61 -0.77
CA MET A 70 -7.48 -3.44 -1.59
C MET A 70 -6.29 -3.00 -2.45
N SER A 71 -5.06 -3.07 -1.90
CA SER A 71 -3.85 -2.82 -2.69
C SER A 71 -3.70 -3.86 -3.81
N GLY A 72 -3.97 -5.15 -3.53
CA GLY A 72 -3.99 -6.22 -4.53
C GLY A 72 -5.08 -6.05 -5.60
N LEU A 73 -6.30 -5.65 -5.22
CA LEU A 73 -7.36 -5.35 -6.19
C LEU A 73 -6.96 -4.20 -7.12
N SER A 74 -6.39 -3.13 -6.57
CA SER A 74 -5.93 -1.99 -7.36
C SER A 74 -4.81 -2.38 -8.33
N SER A 75 -3.94 -3.32 -7.94
CA SER A 75 -2.81 -3.76 -8.76
C SER A 75 -3.26 -4.63 -9.93
N VAL A 76 -4.21 -5.54 -9.73
CA VAL A 76 -4.79 -6.35 -10.81
C VAL A 76 -5.53 -5.47 -11.81
N LEU A 77 -6.25 -4.44 -11.36
CA LEU A 77 -6.90 -3.46 -12.24
C LEU A 77 -5.87 -2.67 -13.07
N LEU A 78 -4.76 -2.24 -12.45
CA LEU A 78 -3.67 -1.57 -13.17
C LEU A 78 -3.03 -2.48 -14.22
N VAL A 79 -2.66 -3.73 -13.87
CA VAL A 79 -2.01 -4.66 -14.80
C VAL A 79 -2.94 -5.02 -15.96
N SER A 80 -4.21 -5.31 -15.69
CA SER A 80 -5.18 -5.64 -16.74
C SER A 80 -5.41 -4.46 -17.69
N GLY A 81 -5.46 -3.23 -17.18
CA GLY A 81 -5.55 -2.02 -18.00
C GLY A 81 -4.28 -1.71 -18.81
N LEU A 82 -3.10 -2.15 -18.35
CA LEU A 82 -1.83 -1.99 -19.08
C LEU A 82 -1.62 -3.06 -20.16
N LEU A 83 -2.05 -4.31 -19.93
CA LEU A 83 -1.79 -5.43 -20.82
C LEU A 83 -2.84 -5.59 -21.93
N ILE A 84 -4.10 -5.21 -21.68
CA ILE A 84 -5.21 -5.45 -22.61
C ILE A 84 -5.60 -4.14 -23.31
N ASN A 85 -5.43 -4.12 -24.63
CA ASN A 85 -5.87 -3.00 -25.46
C ASN A 85 -7.39 -2.80 -25.36
N GLY A 86 -7.82 -1.57 -25.07
CA GLY A 86 -9.23 -1.20 -24.96
C GLY A 86 -9.76 -1.08 -23.51
N LEU A 87 -8.97 -1.45 -22.50
CA LEU A 87 -9.35 -1.37 -21.08
C LEU A 87 -8.65 -0.26 -20.30
N TYR A 88 -8.29 0.85 -20.96
CA TYR A 88 -7.58 1.97 -20.33
C TYR A 88 -8.32 2.59 -19.13
N TYR A 89 -9.66 2.50 -19.10
CA TYR A 89 -10.45 2.92 -17.94
C TYR A 89 -10.08 2.17 -16.65
N PHE A 90 -9.60 0.93 -16.74
CA PHE A 90 -9.15 0.18 -15.56
C PHE A 90 -7.88 0.75 -14.95
N VAL A 91 -7.03 1.44 -15.71
CA VAL A 91 -5.87 2.15 -15.15
C VAL A 91 -6.36 3.28 -14.23
N PHE A 92 -7.33 4.06 -14.70
CA PHE A 92 -7.95 5.13 -13.90
C PHE A 92 -8.59 4.56 -12.63
N PHE A 93 -9.46 3.55 -12.75
CA PHE A 93 -10.09 2.92 -11.58
C PHE A 93 -9.06 2.29 -10.63
N GLY A 94 -7.98 1.71 -11.16
CA GLY A 94 -6.86 1.20 -10.37
C GLY A 94 -6.27 2.30 -9.47
N PHE A 95 -5.99 3.48 -10.01
CA PHE A 95 -5.51 4.61 -9.21
C PHE A 95 -6.55 5.16 -8.23
N VAL A 96 -7.82 5.25 -8.62
CA VAL A 96 -8.91 5.69 -7.73
C VAL A 96 -8.98 4.79 -6.49
N VAL A 97 -8.89 3.47 -6.68
CA VAL A 97 -8.87 2.50 -5.57
C VAL A 97 -7.59 2.65 -4.75
N LYS A 98 -6.42 2.78 -5.39
CA LYS A 98 -5.11 2.85 -4.72
C LYS A 98 -4.93 4.09 -3.86
N PHE A 99 -5.44 5.24 -4.31
CA PHE A 99 -5.49 6.48 -3.51
C PHE A 99 -6.67 6.51 -2.53
N GLY A 100 -7.57 5.53 -2.59
CA GLY A 100 -8.77 5.50 -1.76
C GLY A 100 -9.69 6.69 -1.99
N LEU A 101 -9.86 7.12 -3.25
CA LEU A 101 -10.77 8.20 -3.60
C LEU A 101 -12.23 7.72 -3.55
N PHE A 102 -13.18 8.64 -3.32
CA PHE A 102 -14.62 8.32 -3.35
C PHE A 102 -14.99 7.68 -4.71
N PRO A 103 -15.71 6.54 -4.74
CA PRO A 103 -16.44 5.85 -3.65
C PRO A 103 -15.62 4.81 -2.85
N PHE A 104 -14.37 4.53 -3.23
CA PHE A 104 -13.52 3.49 -2.64
C PHE A 104 -12.75 3.96 -1.39
N MET A 105 -13.32 4.84 -0.57
CA MET A 105 -12.69 5.33 0.67
C MET A 105 -12.84 4.37 1.86
N LEU A 106 -13.77 3.41 1.79
CA LEU A 106 -14.18 2.59 2.95
C LEU A 106 -13.03 1.84 3.62
N TRP A 107 -12.09 1.33 2.83
CA TRP A 107 -10.93 0.63 3.35
C TRP A 107 -9.97 1.55 4.09
N VAL A 108 -9.80 2.80 3.65
CA VAL A 108 -8.97 3.81 4.33
C VAL A 108 -9.47 3.98 5.77
N TYR A 109 -10.78 4.08 5.98
CA TYR A 109 -11.35 4.17 7.32
C TYR A 109 -11.09 2.93 8.17
N ARG A 110 -11.19 1.73 7.60
CA ARG A 110 -10.92 0.46 8.32
C ARG A 110 -9.43 0.30 8.68
N VAL A 111 -8.56 0.84 7.83
CA VAL A 111 -7.11 0.83 8.04
C VAL A 111 -6.70 1.79 9.17
N PHE A 112 -7.36 2.93 9.32
CA PHE A 112 -7.06 3.92 10.36
C PHE A 112 -7.88 3.77 11.65
N SER A 113 -8.99 3.01 11.66
CA SER A 113 -9.85 2.82 12.84
C SER A 113 -9.24 1.93 13.93
N VAL A 114 -7.96 1.57 13.84
CA VAL A 114 -7.31 0.64 14.78
C VAL A 114 -7.12 1.28 16.16
N GLY A 115 -7.00 2.61 16.22
CA GLY A 115 -6.70 3.37 17.46
C GLY A 115 -7.89 3.80 18.31
N SER A 116 -9.12 3.36 18.02
CA SER A 116 -10.33 3.66 18.81
C SER A 116 -10.83 2.45 19.59
#